data_AF-A0A6H1ZNV3-F1
#
_entry.id   AF-A0A6H1ZNV3-F1
#
_cell.length_a   1.000
_cell.length_b   1.000
_cell.length_c   1.000
_cell.angle_alpha   90.00
_cell.angle_beta   90.00
_cell.angle_gamma   90.00
#
_symmetry.space_group_name_H-M   'P 1'
#
loop_
_entity.id
_entity.type
_entity.pdbx_description
1 polymer ?
#
loop_
_entity_poly.entity_id
_entity_poly.type
_entity_poly.pdbx_seq_one_letter_code
_entity_poly.pdbx_strand_id
1 'polypeptide(L)'
;MTLSVSQPTDQALNATWPYWIRALAVEINSIISGDADITTSELTIAGGVTSLAIGSGLDLASIPQEKVIISATAPSALTQIIGGLQGQVKIFIFQNNNITLTAGAKAIGQLYLNQPSASIFAPDIDDVLVLMNIDGDGGANHGYWQELYRKLSVR
;
A
#
# COMPACT_ATOMS: atom_id res chain seq x y z
N MET A 1 20.18 25.79 7.31
CA MET A 1 18.90 25.60 6.61
C MET A 1 17.80 26.19 7.48
N THR A 2 17.19 27.28 7.04
CA THR A 2 16.05 27.90 7.74
C THR A 2 14.78 27.15 7.35
N LEU A 3 14.21 26.41 8.31
CA LEU A 3 12.94 25.70 8.12
C LEU A 3 11.81 26.74 7.94
N SER A 4 10.99 26.54 6.91
CA SER A 4 9.86 27.43 6.61
C SER A 4 8.79 27.32 7.70
N VAL A 5 8.59 28.37 8.47
CA VAL A 5 7.65 28.43 9.61
C VAL A 5 6.17 28.34 9.21
N SER A 6 5.86 28.38 7.91
CA SER A 6 4.49 28.25 7.39
C SER A 6 4.13 26.81 7.01
N GLN A 7 5.08 25.89 7.06
CA GLN A 7 4.84 24.48 6.77
C GLN A 7 4.81 23.71 8.10
N PRO A 8 3.76 22.91 8.38
CA PRO A 8 3.76 22.06 9.55
C PRO A 8 4.99 21.15 9.49
N THR A 9 5.71 21.06 10.61
CA THR A 9 6.85 20.15 10.71
C THR A 9 6.37 18.71 10.53
N ASP A 10 7.23 17.80 10.06
CA ASP A 10 6.92 16.36 9.98
C ASP A 10 6.40 15.79 11.32
N GLN A 11 6.83 16.41 12.42
CA GLN A 11 6.37 16.13 13.78
C GLN A 11 4.91 16.55 14.03
N ALA A 12 4.46 17.68 13.47
CA ALA A 12 3.07 18.13 13.55
C ALA A 12 2.13 17.28 12.69
N LEU A 13 2.58 16.82 11.51
CA LEU A 13 1.81 15.88 10.69
C LEU A 13 1.64 14.53 11.39
N ASN A 14 2.72 13.96 11.96
CA ASN A 14 2.65 12.72 12.73
C ASN A 14 1.74 12.80 13.98
N ALA A 15 1.66 13.95 14.63
CA ALA A 15 0.83 14.14 15.82
C ALA A 15 -0.69 14.08 15.54
N THR A 16 -1.12 14.37 14.30
CA THR A 16 -2.54 14.34 13.91
C THR A 16 -3.08 12.94 13.64
N TRP A 17 -2.19 11.95 13.48
CA TRP A 17 -2.61 10.58 13.24
C TRP A 17 -3.09 9.91 14.53
N PRO A 18 -4.16 9.11 14.50
CA PRO A 18 -4.53 8.25 15.62
C PRO A 18 -3.34 7.44 16.13
N TYR A 19 -3.24 7.23 17.45
CA TYR A 19 -2.05 6.65 18.09
C TYR A 19 -1.64 5.28 17.51
N TRP A 20 -2.61 4.50 17.05
CA TRP A 20 -2.40 3.20 16.43
C TRP A 20 -1.74 3.32 15.05
N ILE A 21 -2.03 4.34 14.24
CA ILE A 21 -1.33 4.60 12.95
C ILE A 21 0.14 4.99 13.19
N ARG A 22 0.42 5.78 14.23
CA ARG A 22 1.80 6.14 14.61
C ARG A 22 2.61 4.93 15.07
N ALA A 23 2.01 4.09 15.92
CA ALA A 23 2.61 2.83 16.31
C ALA A 23 2.89 1.97 15.06
N LEU A 24 1.94 1.94 14.12
CA LEU A 24 2.07 1.21 12.87
C LEU A 24 3.12 1.79 11.92
N ALA A 25 3.40 3.09 11.92
CA ALA A 25 4.49 3.69 11.13
C ALA A 25 5.88 3.33 11.70
N VAL A 26 6.00 3.23 13.03
CA VAL A 26 7.21 2.73 13.70
C VAL A 26 7.37 1.22 13.44
N GLU A 27 6.28 0.45 13.51
CA GLU A 27 6.26 -0.96 13.09
C GLU A 27 6.62 -1.09 11.61
N ILE A 28 6.03 -0.34 10.67
CA ILE A 28 6.38 -0.40 9.23
C ILE A 28 7.89 -0.17 9.02
N ASN A 29 8.49 0.75 9.76
CA ASN A 29 9.94 0.95 9.73
C ASN A 29 10.73 -0.24 10.32
N SER A 30 10.24 -0.91 11.38
CA SER A 30 10.87 -2.14 11.90
C SER A 30 10.65 -3.35 10.97
N ILE A 31 9.50 -3.41 10.30
CA ILE A 31 9.07 -4.45 9.37
C ILE A 31 9.95 -4.44 8.11
N ILE A 32 10.25 -3.26 7.57
CA ILE A 32 11.19 -3.11 6.45
C ILE A 32 12.61 -3.57 6.85
N SER A 33 12.93 -3.56 8.16
CA SER A 33 14.24 -3.99 8.67
C SER A 33 14.36 -5.49 8.99
N GLY A 34 13.30 -6.30 8.77
CA GLY A 34 13.39 -7.77 8.83
C GLY A 34 12.67 -8.44 9.99
N ASP A 35 11.46 -7.98 10.32
CA ASP A 35 10.65 -8.61 11.37
C ASP A 35 10.19 -10.02 10.95
N ALA A 36 10.38 -11.00 11.84
CA ALA A 36 10.15 -12.42 11.56
C ALA A 36 8.65 -12.81 11.64
N ASP A 37 7.81 -11.93 12.19
CA ASP A 37 6.43 -12.22 12.53
C ASP A 37 5.41 -11.82 11.44
N ILE A 38 5.88 -11.28 10.31
CA ILE A 38 4.98 -10.92 9.20
C ILE A 38 4.92 -12.01 8.17
N THR A 39 3.69 -12.48 7.94
CA THR A 39 3.41 -13.44 6.89
C THR A 39 3.81 -12.85 5.55
N THR A 40 4.67 -13.60 4.86
CA THR A 40 5.15 -13.25 3.52
C THR A 40 4.47 -14.15 2.51
N SER A 41 3.93 -13.56 1.46
CA SER A 41 3.36 -14.25 0.31
C SER A 41 3.98 -13.77 -0.99
N GLU A 42 3.96 -14.65 -1.98
CA GLU A 42 4.34 -14.34 -3.34
C GLU A 42 3.08 -14.31 -4.22
N LEU A 43 2.95 -13.27 -5.03
CA LEU A 43 1.84 -13.11 -5.96
C LEU A 43 2.37 -12.81 -7.36
N THR A 44 2.07 -13.68 -8.31
CA THR A 44 2.29 -13.43 -9.73
C THR A 44 0.95 -13.21 -10.41
N ILE A 45 0.69 -11.99 -10.89
CA ILE A 45 -0.54 -11.66 -11.60
C ILE A 45 -0.37 -11.78 -13.13
N ALA A 46 -1.46 -12.13 -13.81
CA ALA A 46 -1.50 -12.12 -15.26
C ALA A 46 -1.45 -10.69 -15.81
N GLY A 47 -1.01 -10.53 -17.07
CA GLY A 47 -1.08 -9.27 -17.78
C GLY A 47 -2.50 -8.71 -17.89
N GLY A 48 -2.65 -7.39 -17.79
CA GLY A 48 -3.93 -6.70 -17.93
C GLY A 48 -4.82 -6.70 -16.69
N VAL A 49 -4.34 -7.21 -15.55
CA VAL A 49 -5.09 -7.16 -14.28
C VAL A 49 -5.24 -5.70 -13.81
N THR A 50 -6.45 -5.35 -13.39
CA THR A 50 -6.79 -3.99 -12.92
C THR A 50 -7.24 -3.94 -11.46
N SER A 51 -7.51 -5.08 -10.86
CA SER A 51 -8.03 -5.23 -9.51
C SER A 51 -7.46 -6.47 -8.83
N LEU A 52 -7.17 -6.38 -7.52
CA LEU A 52 -6.88 -7.54 -6.66
C LEU A 52 -7.98 -7.70 -5.62
N ALA A 53 -8.25 -8.92 -5.16
CA ALA A 53 -9.23 -9.20 -4.12
C ALA A 53 -8.61 -9.85 -2.88
N ILE A 54 -8.98 -9.34 -1.69
CA ILE A 54 -8.63 -9.96 -0.40
C ILE A 54 -9.57 -11.12 -0.09
N GLY A 55 -9.01 -12.26 0.34
CA GLY A 55 -9.77 -13.35 0.96
C GLY A 55 -10.57 -14.22 -0.02
N SER A 56 -10.54 -13.91 -1.33
CA SER A 56 -11.17 -14.72 -2.38
C SER A 56 -10.37 -16.00 -2.71
N GLY A 57 -9.17 -16.16 -2.15
CA GLY A 57 -8.24 -17.24 -2.48
C GLY A 57 -7.59 -17.10 -3.86
N LEU A 58 -7.88 -16.01 -4.60
CA LEU A 58 -7.34 -15.76 -5.93
C LEU A 58 -6.10 -14.87 -5.89
N ASP A 59 -6.17 -13.72 -5.22
CA ASP A 59 -5.10 -12.71 -5.31
C ASP A 59 -4.36 -12.53 -3.98
N LEU A 60 -5.08 -12.22 -2.90
CA LEU A 60 -4.47 -11.81 -1.63
C LEU A 60 -5.11 -12.52 -0.44
N ALA A 61 -4.31 -12.83 0.58
CA ALA A 61 -4.81 -13.48 1.80
C ALA A 61 -5.47 -12.48 2.76
N SER A 62 -6.45 -12.95 3.54
CA SER A 62 -7.12 -12.13 4.57
C SER A 62 -6.32 -12.06 5.87
N ILE A 63 -5.08 -11.57 5.77
CA ILE A 63 -4.14 -11.44 6.89
C ILE A 63 -4.05 -9.97 7.31
N PRO A 64 -4.14 -9.64 8.62
CA PRO A 64 -4.09 -8.27 9.12
C PRO A 64 -2.88 -7.46 8.65
N GLN A 65 -1.70 -8.08 8.63
CA GLN A 65 -0.48 -7.48 8.10
C GLN A 65 0.22 -8.53 7.22
N GLU A 66 0.43 -8.20 5.94
CA GLU A 66 1.03 -9.11 4.99
C GLU A 66 2.06 -8.40 4.12
N LYS A 67 3.20 -9.06 3.93
CA LYS A 67 4.19 -8.69 2.94
C LYS A 67 3.95 -9.48 1.67
N VAL A 68 3.62 -8.79 0.59
CA VAL A 68 3.30 -9.37 -0.71
C VAL A 68 4.43 -9.04 -1.67
N ILE A 69 5.22 -10.05 -1.99
CA ILE A 69 6.21 -9.98 -3.05
C ILE A 69 5.45 -10.16 -4.36
N ILE A 70 5.30 -9.09 -5.13
CA ILE A 70 4.40 -9.04 -6.28
C ILE A 70 5.16 -8.89 -7.60
N SER A 71 4.73 -9.65 -8.61
CA SER A 71 5.20 -9.55 -9.99
C SER A 71 4.03 -9.68 -10.97
N ALA A 72 4.19 -9.17 -12.20
CA ALA A 72 3.23 -9.40 -13.28
C ALA A 72 3.89 -10.00 -14.53
N THR A 73 3.20 -10.92 -15.21
CA THR A 73 3.72 -11.58 -16.42
C THR A 73 3.73 -10.67 -17.66
N ALA A 74 2.91 -9.62 -17.67
CA ALA A 74 2.90 -8.56 -18.66
C ALA A 74 2.32 -7.26 -18.03
N PRO A 75 2.35 -6.11 -18.72
CA PRO A 75 1.88 -4.84 -18.18
C PRO A 75 0.47 -4.91 -17.59
N SER A 76 0.31 -4.38 -16.37
CA SER A 76 -0.91 -4.35 -15.58
C SER A 76 -1.07 -3.00 -14.87
N ALA A 77 -2.29 -2.48 -14.85
CA ALA A 77 -2.62 -1.17 -14.29
C ALA A 77 -3.64 -1.35 -13.17
N LEU A 78 -3.13 -1.56 -11.95
CA LEU A 78 -3.94 -1.73 -10.76
C LEU A 78 -4.58 -0.42 -10.37
N THR A 79 -5.90 -0.43 -10.24
CA THR A 79 -6.71 0.72 -9.83
C THR A 79 -7.36 0.50 -8.47
N GLN A 80 -7.48 -0.76 -8.06
CA GLN A 80 -8.27 -1.15 -6.91
C GLN A 80 -7.77 -2.44 -6.24
N ILE A 81 -7.96 -2.50 -4.93
CA ILE A 81 -7.92 -3.71 -4.12
C ILE A 81 -9.28 -3.81 -3.42
N ILE A 82 -10.04 -4.85 -3.71
CA ILE A 82 -11.38 -5.03 -3.15
C ILE A 82 -11.37 -5.93 -1.91
N GLY A 83 -12.24 -5.63 -0.95
CA GLY A 83 -12.31 -6.34 0.32
C GLY A 83 -11.28 -5.88 1.33
N GLY A 84 -11.17 -6.66 2.40
CA GLY A 84 -10.26 -6.40 3.52
C GLY A 84 -10.92 -5.66 4.68
N LEU A 85 -10.38 -5.90 5.88
CA LEU A 85 -10.86 -5.33 7.13
C LEU A 85 -10.20 -3.97 7.40
N GLN A 86 -10.88 -3.10 8.14
CA GLN A 86 -10.33 -1.83 8.60
C GLN A 86 -9.02 -2.05 9.36
N GLY A 87 -8.01 -1.25 9.01
CA GLY A 87 -6.69 -1.34 9.60
C GLY A 87 -5.84 -2.49 9.04
N GLN A 88 -6.34 -3.25 8.07
CA GLN A 88 -5.54 -4.26 7.37
C GLN A 88 -4.47 -3.60 6.50
N VAL A 89 -3.25 -4.13 6.55
CA VAL A 89 -2.06 -3.57 5.92
C VAL A 89 -1.50 -4.54 4.91
N LYS A 90 -1.17 -4.02 3.73
CA LYS A 90 -0.44 -4.73 2.68
C LYS A 90 0.84 -3.99 2.35
N ILE A 91 1.95 -4.70 2.41
CA ILE A 91 3.28 -4.21 2.07
C ILE A 91 3.66 -4.87 0.76
N PHE A 92 3.59 -4.12 -0.33
CA PHE A 92 3.96 -4.59 -1.66
C PHE A 92 5.45 -4.36 -1.90
N ILE A 93 6.15 -5.41 -2.34
CA ILE A 93 7.53 -5.34 -2.83
C ILE A 93 7.49 -5.77 -4.29
N PHE A 94 7.89 -4.88 -5.20
CA PHE A 94 7.77 -5.10 -6.64
C PHE A 94 8.99 -5.85 -7.18
N GLN A 95 8.78 -7.01 -7.81
CA GLN A 95 9.86 -7.79 -8.44
C GLN A 95 10.11 -7.43 -9.91
N ASN A 96 9.23 -6.65 -10.53
CA ASN A 96 9.41 -6.13 -11.88
C ASN A 96 8.64 -4.82 -12.09
N ASN A 97 8.86 -4.20 -13.23
CA ASN A 97 8.26 -2.94 -13.65
C ASN A 97 6.98 -3.11 -14.50
N ASN A 98 6.36 -4.29 -14.47
CA ASN A 98 5.14 -4.56 -15.23
C ASN A 98 3.86 -4.11 -14.51
N ILE A 99 3.96 -3.58 -13.30
CA ILE A 99 2.83 -3.13 -12.51
C ILE A 99 2.86 -1.61 -12.42
N THR A 100 1.72 -1.00 -12.69
CA THR A 100 1.46 0.41 -12.38
C THR A 100 0.27 0.49 -11.45
N LEU A 101 0.29 1.42 -10.50
CA LEU A 101 -0.82 1.69 -9.60
C LEU A 101 -1.40 3.06 -9.93
N THR A 102 -2.69 3.10 -10.23
CA THR A 102 -3.39 4.35 -10.55
C THR A 102 -4.12 4.84 -9.31
N ALA A 103 -3.88 6.09 -8.95
CA ALA A 103 -4.61 6.75 -7.86
C ALA A 103 -6.07 6.99 -8.26
N GLY A 104 -6.97 6.59 -7.38
CA GLY A 104 -8.40 6.85 -7.45
C GLY A 104 -8.87 7.79 -6.33
N ALA A 105 -10.18 7.99 -6.29
CA ALA A 105 -10.83 8.68 -5.18
C ALA A 105 -10.83 7.81 -3.90
N LYS A 106 -11.18 8.39 -2.76
CA LYS A 106 -11.52 7.63 -1.53
C LYS A 106 -12.89 6.96 -1.70
N ALA A 107 -12.92 5.97 -2.58
CA ALA A 107 -14.09 5.20 -2.96
C ALA A 107 -13.81 3.71 -2.76
N ILE A 108 -14.87 2.93 -2.73
CA ILE A 108 -14.83 1.51 -2.39
C ILE A 108 -13.77 0.78 -3.22
N GLY A 109 -12.83 0.14 -2.53
CA GLY A 109 -11.74 -0.64 -3.10
C GLY A 109 -10.67 0.16 -3.85
N GLN A 110 -10.84 1.46 -4.06
CA GLN A 110 -9.89 2.26 -4.82
C GLN A 110 -8.58 2.47 -4.06
N LEU A 111 -7.50 2.61 -4.82
CA LEU A 111 -6.19 2.99 -4.30
C LEU A 111 -6.11 4.51 -4.15
N TYR A 112 -5.88 5.00 -2.95
CA TYR A 112 -5.63 6.41 -2.68
C TYR A 112 -4.14 6.63 -2.39
N LEU A 113 -3.39 7.07 -3.41
CA LEU A 113 -1.95 7.30 -3.34
C LEU A 113 -1.65 8.73 -2.88
N ASN A 114 -0.77 8.89 -1.91
CA ASN A 114 -0.44 10.19 -1.29
C ASN A 114 0.73 10.88 -2.01
N GLN A 115 0.63 11.04 -3.34
CA GLN A 115 1.69 11.64 -4.15
C GLN A 115 1.45 13.13 -4.45
N PRO A 116 2.52 13.96 -4.53
CA PRO A 116 2.39 15.39 -4.81
C PRO A 116 2.00 15.73 -6.27
N SER A 117 2.22 14.85 -7.26
CA SER A 117 1.93 15.21 -8.67
C SER A 117 1.78 14.06 -9.69
N ALA A 118 1.41 12.83 -9.29
CA ALA A 118 1.10 11.78 -10.27
C ALA A 118 -0.12 10.95 -9.83
N SER A 119 -1.13 10.90 -10.70
CA SER A 119 -2.25 9.97 -10.62
C SER A 119 -1.83 8.52 -10.90
N ILE A 120 -0.55 8.27 -11.15
CA ILE A 120 0.01 6.96 -11.49
C ILE A 120 1.35 6.78 -10.76
N PHE A 121 1.52 5.66 -10.09
CA PHE A 121 2.77 5.15 -9.57
C PHE A 121 3.26 4.02 -10.47
N ALA A 122 4.47 4.16 -11.00
CA ALA A 122 5.14 3.12 -11.78
C ALA A 122 6.37 2.64 -10.99
N PRO A 123 6.22 1.64 -10.10
CA PRO A 123 7.32 1.10 -9.33
C PRO A 123 8.40 0.48 -10.22
N ASP A 124 9.65 0.69 -9.86
CA ASP A 124 10.78 -0.09 -10.36
C ASP A 124 10.98 -1.35 -9.47
N ILE A 125 11.92 -2.20 -9.88
CA ILE A 125 12.28 -3.38 -9.08
C ILE A 125 12.75 -2.96 -7.68
N ASP A 126 12.35 -3.74 -6.67
CA ASP A 126 12.62 -3.55 -5.25
C ASP A 126 12.00 -2.31 -4.61
N ASP A 127 11.15 -1.57 -5.34
CA ASP A 127 10.32 -0.54 -4.73
C ASP A 127 9.35 -1.15 -3.72
N VAL A 128 9.05 -0.37 -2.68
CA VAL A 128 8.14 -0.78 -1.60
C VAL A 128 7.00 0.22 -1.49
N LEU A 129 5.77 -0.29 -1.43
CA LEU A 129 4.56 0.48 -1.16
C LEU A 129 3.76 -0.15 -0.03
N VAL A 130 3.37 0.65 0.94
CA VAL A 130 2.56 0.20 2.07
C VAL A 130 1.18 0.85 1.99
N LEU A 131 0.16 0.01 1.94
CA LEU A 131 -1.23 0.40 1.86
C LEU A 131 -1.98 -0.12 3.10
N MET A 132 -2.92 0.69 3.59
CA MET A 132 -3.84 0.30 4.65
C MET A 132 -5.28 0.47 4.18
N ASN A 133 -6.12 -0.51 4.49
CA ASN A 133 -7.56 -0.39 4.28
C ASN A 133 -8.18 0.51 5.37
N ILE A 134 -8.81 1.59 4.94
CA ILE A 134 -9.56 2.52 5.78
C ILE A 134 -11.05 2.23 5.62
N ASP A 135 -11.77 2.10 6.73
CA ASP A 135 -13.22 1.87 6.79
C ASP A 135 -13.71 0.56 6.14
N GLY A 136 -12.83 -0.42 5.91
CA GLY A 136 -13.19 -1.75 5.42
C GLY A 136 -13.91 -2.61 6.47
N ASP A 137 -14.88 -3.41 6.04
CA ASP A 137 -15.61 -4.35 6.91
C ASP A 137 -15.32 -5.82 6.56
N GLY A 138 -14.34 -6.07 5.68
CA GLY A 138 -14.02 -7.39 5.15
C GLY A 138 -14.81 -7.73 3.88
N GLY A 139 -15.86 -6.98 3.56
CA GLY A 139 -16.65 -7.11 2.34
C GLY A 139 -16.13 -6.24 1.20
N ALA A 140 -16.59 -6.53 -0.02
CA ALA A 140 -16.18 -5.79 -1.22
C ALA A 140 -16.80 -4.38 -1.35
N ASN A 141 -17.73 -4.02 -0.45
CA ASN A 141 -18.57 -2.82 -0.56
C ASN A 141 -18.17 -1.70 0.41
N HIS A 142 -17.11 -1.88 1.19
CA HIS A 142 -16.67 -0.90 2.16
C HIS A 142 -15.15 -0.74 2.14
N GLY A 143 -14.73 0.47 2.49
CA GLY A 143 -13.35 0.86 2.65
C GLY A 143 -12.58 1.17 1.37
N TYR A 144 -11.43 1.82 1.54
CA TYR A 144 -10.52 2.20 0.47
C TYR A 144 -9.07 1.99 0.92
N TRP A 145 -8.14 1.83 -0.01
CA TRP A 145 -6.75 1.51 0.30
C TRP A 145 -5.88 2.75 0.24
N GLN A 146 -5.48 3.23 1.40
CA GLN A 146 -4.69 4.44 1.55
C GLN A 146 -3.20 4.14 1.64
N GLU A 147 -2.40 4.87 0.88
CA GLU A 147 -0.95 4.88 1.02
C GLU A 147 -0.52 5.42 2.38
N LEU A 148 0.27 4.62 3.11
CA LEU A 148 0.91 5.01 4.36
C LEU A 148 2.37 5.37 4.18
N TYR A 149 3.07 4.60 3.33
CA TYR A 149 4.50 4.73 3.16
C TYR A 149 4.91 4.23 1.78
N ARG A 150 6.00 4.81 1.26
CA ARG A 150 6.72 4.29 0.11
C ARG A 150 8.22 4.40 0.32
N LYS A 151 8.95 3.45 -0.27
CA LYS A 151 10.39 3.51 -0.44
C LYS A 151 10.69 3.24 -1.91
N LEU A 152 11.41 4.17 -2.53
CA LEU A 152 11.92 3.97 -3.87
C LEU A 152 13.33 3.39 -3.74
N SER A 153 13.60 2.29 -4.42
CA SER A 153 14.96 1.81 -4.60
C SER A 153 15.72 2.91 -5.35
N VAL A 154 16.93 3.24 -4.85
CA VAL A 154 17.67 4.40 -5.35
C VAL A 154 17.98 4.15 -6.82
N ARG A 155 17.40 4.98 -7.71
CA ARG A 155 17.93 5.13 -9.08
C ARG A 155 19.29 5.79 -9.04
#